data_AF-M5FVL8-F1
#
_entry.id   AF-M5FVL8-F1
#
_cell.length_a   1.000
_cell.length_b   1.000
_cell.length_c   1.000
_cell.angle_alpha   90.00
_cell.angle_beta   90.00
_cell.angle_gamma   90.00
#
_symmetry.space_group_name_H-M   'P 1'
#
loop_
_entity.id
_entity.type
_entity.pdbx_description
1 polymer ?
#
loop_
_entity_poly.entity_id
_entity_poly.type
_entity_poly.pdbx_seq_one_letter_code
_entity_poly.pdbx_strand_id
1 'polypeptide(L)'
;YNIKHIHISGYNSHANGIVEQSHCTVRESLVCLSGTEVIKWPILAPVVFWAERITIHSIASLSPYYMAHGTHPLMPLNIAECTFLSPPTETTLSTAELL
;
A
#
# COMPACT_ATOMS: atom_id res chain seq x y z
N TYR A 1 0.25 -29.68 -6.69
CA TYR A 1 -0.96 -28.90 -6.36
C TYR A 1 -1.99 -29.10 -7.48
N ASN A 2 -3.19 -29.62 -7.17
CA ASN A 2 -4.24 -29.89 -8.16
C ASN A 2 -4.99 -28.60 -8.56
N ILE A 3 -4.26 -27.62 -9.09
CA ILE A 3 -4.80 -26.30 -9.45
C ILE A 3 -5.18 -26.32 -10.92
N LYS A 4 -6.41 -25.92 -11.23
CA LYS A 4 -6.89 -25.80 -12.62
C LYS A 4 -6.36 -24.52 -13.23
N HIS A 5 -5.72 -24.62 -14.40
CA HIS A 5 -5.23 -23.47 -15.14
C HIS A 5 -6.34 -22.93 -16.05
N ILE A 6 -6.56 -21.61 -16.01
CA ILE A 6 -7.42 -20.90 -16.95
C ILE A 6 -6.52 -20.26 -18.00
N HIS A 7 -6.74 -20.57 -19.27
CA HIS A 7 -5.98 -20.04 -20.39
C HIS A 7 -6.78 -18.95 -21.10
N ILE A 8 -6.16 -17.80 -21.27
CA ILE A 8 -6.71 -16.69 -22.05
C ILE A 8 -6.05 -16.74 -23.44
N SER A 9 -6.83 -16.52 -24.49
CA SER A 9 -6.32 -16.44 -25.85
C SER A 9 -5.32 -15.28 -26.01
N GLY A 10 -4.30 -15.46 -26.84
CA GLY A 10 -3.37 -14.38 -27.18
C GLY A 10 -4.11 -13.14 -27.73
N TYR A 11 -3.58 -11.96 -27.43
CA TYR A 11 -4.12 -10.65 -27.88
C TYR A 11 -5.55 -10.33 -27.41
N ASN A 12 -6.03 -10.95 -26.34
CA ASN A 12 -7.33 -10.66 -25.73
C ASN A 12 -7.17 -10.02 -24.35
N SER A 13 -6.71 -8.76 -24.31
CA SER A 13 -6.49 -8.03 -23.06
C SER A 13 -7.78 -7.79 -22.27
N HIS A 14 -8.93 -7.69 -22.95
CA HIS A 14 -10.24 -7.52 -22.30
C HIS A 14 -10.61 -8.70 -21.39
N ALA A 15 -10.26 -9.93 -21.78
CA ALA A 15 -10.49 -11.11 -20.94
C ALA A 15 -9.62 -11.12 -19.66
N ASN A 16 -8.51 -10.38 -19.64
CA ASN A 16 -7.64 -10.20 -18.47
C ASN A 16 -7.77 -8.80 -17.83
N GLY A 17 -8.81 -8.04 -18.18
CA GLY A 17 -8.86 -6.60 -17.92
C GLY A 17 -8.73 -6.21 -16.45
N ILE A 18 -9.24 -7.03 -15.53
CA ILE A 18 -9.13 -6.78 -14.07
C ILE A 18 -7.66 -6.77 -13.63
N VAL A 19 -6.88 -7.75 -14.10
CA VAL A 19 -5.45 -7.86 -13.78
C VAL A 19 -4.67 -6.75 -14.48
N GLU A 20 -4.92 -6.52 -15.77
CA GLU A 20 -4.24 -5.46 -16.52
C GLU A 20 -4.48 -4.07 -15.92
N GLN A 21 -5.70 -3.79 -15.46
CA GLN A 21 -6.02 -2.53 -14.80
C GLN A 21 -5.22 -2.35 -13.51
N SER A 22 -5.18 -3.36 -12.64
CA SER A 22 -4.36 -3.29 -11.40
C SER A 22 -2.87 -3.09 -11.71
N HIS A 23 -2.33 -3.80 -12.71
CA HIS A 23 -0.94 -3.64 -13.13
C HIS A 23 -0.66 -2.21 -13.65
N CYS A 24 -1.61 -1.60 -14.37
CA CYS A 24 -1.45 -0.23 -14.84
C CYS A 24 -1.33 0.74 -13.66
N THR A 25 -2.21 0.62 -12.65
CA THR A 25 -2.17 1.47 -11.45
C THR A 25 -0.87 1.31 -10.67
N VAL A 26 -0.40 0.07 -10.48
CA VAL A 26 0.90 -0.20 -9.80
C VAL A 26 2.05 0.41 -10.58
N ARG A 27 2.07 0.24 -11.90
CA ARG A 27 3.12 0.79 -12.77
C ARG A 27 3.16 2.32 -12.72
N GLU A 28 2.00 2.96 -12.83
CA GLU A 28 1.89 4.42 -12.74
C GLU A 28 2.35 4.95 -11.39
N SER A 29 1.93 4.28 -10.31
CA SER A 29 2.35 4.62 -8.94
C SER A 29 3.86 4.47 -8.76
N LEU A 30 4.46 3.41 -9.32
CA LEU A 30 5.91 3.21 -9.29
C LEU A 30 6.66 4.30 -10.06
N VAL A 31 6.20 4.64 -11.26
CA VAL A 31 6.82 5.72 -12.06
C VAL A 31 6.68 7.06 -11.35
N CYS A 32 5.51 7.35 -10.80
CA CYS A 32 5.25 8.56 -10.03
C CYS A 32 6.19 8.68 -8.81
N LEU A 33 6.35 7.59 -8.05
CA LEU A 33 7.19 7.57 -6.86
C LEU A 33 8.69 7.58 -7.19
N SER A 34 9.09 6.98 -8.31
CA SER A 34 10.51 6.92 -8.73
C SER A 34 11.02 8.26 -9.26
N GLY A 35 10.14 9.16 -9.72
CA GLY A 35 10.52 10.46 -10.28
C GLY A 35 11.48 10.31 -11.45
N THR A 36 12.67 10.92 -11.35
CA THR A 36 13.71 10.88 -12.39
C THR A 36 14.54 9.59 -12.38
N GLU A 37 14.51 8.81 -11.29
CA GLU A 37 15.35 7.63 -11.08
C GLU A 37 14.54 6.33 -11.08
N VAL A 38 14.03 5.95 -12.25
CA VAL A 38 13.21 4.75 -12.45
C VAL A 38 13.93 3.45 -12.04
N ILE A 39 15.26 3.43 -12.00
CA ILE A 39 16.08 2.27 -11.60
C ILE A 39 15.79 1.84 -10.15
N LYS A 40 15.32 2.76 -9.29
CA LYS A 40 15.00 2.49 -7.88
C LYS A 40 13.66 1.75 -7.67
N TRP A 41 12.92 1.43 -8.73
CA TRP A 41 11.61 0.76 -8.63
C TRP A 41 11.60 -0.52 -7.77
N PRO A 42 12.64 -1.39 -7.71
CA PRO A 42 12.57 -2.61 -6.89
C PRO A 42 12.50 -2.30 -5.39
N ILE A 43 13.10 -1.19 -4.96
CA ILE A 43 13.08 -0.72 -3.57
C ILE A 43 11.71 -0.11 -3.24
N LEU A 44 11.07 0.51 -4.24
CA LEU A 44 9.78 1.19 -4.10
C LEU A 44 8.58 0.23 -4.26
N ALA A 45 8.76 -0.91 -4.92
CA ALA A 45 7.70 -1.89 -5.18
C ALA A 45 6.94 -2.32 -3.91
N PRO A 46 7.60 -2.70 -2.79
CA PRO A 46 6.88 -3.05 -1.56
C PRO A 46 6.01 -1.92 -1.02
N VAL A 47 6.47 -0.66 -1.15
CA VAL A 47 5.73 0.52 -0.68
C VAL A 47 4.49 0.75 -1.52
N VAL A 48 4.61 0.63 -2.85
CA VAL A 48 3.47 0.78 -3.76
C VAL A 48 2.44 -0.32 -3.56
N PHE A 49 2.86 -1.58 -3.44
CA PHE A 49 1.93 -2.69 -3.15
C PHE A 49 1.25 -2.54 -1.79
N TRP A 50 1.96 -2.00 -0.80
CA TRP A 50 1.33 -1.67 0.48
C TRP A 50 0.25 -0.61 0.31
N ALA A 51 0.56 0.50 -0.37
CA ALA A 51 -0.38 1.58 -0.64
C ALA A 51 -1.62 1.10 -1.40
N GLU A 52 -1.45 0.28 -2.44
CA GLU A 52 -2.55 -0.29 -3.22
C GLU A 52 -3.50 -1.14 -2.35
N ARG A 53 -2.93 -1.95 -1.44
CA ARG A 53 -3.73 -2.83 -0.57
C ARG A 53 -4.51 -2.09 0.50
N ILE A 54 -3.96 -1.00 1.03
CA ILE A 54 -4.59 -0.23 2.12
C ILE A 54 -5.55 0.84 1.61
N THR A 55 -5.43 1.26 0.34
CA THR A 55 -6.30 2.28 -0.26
C THR A 55 -7.71 1.74 -0.47
N ILE A 56 -8.71 2.52 -0.08
CA ILE A 56 -10.11 2.17 -0.23
C ILE A 56 -10.50 2.27 -1.71
N HIS A 57 -11.07 1.18 -2.25
CA HIS A 57 -11.63 1.21 -3.59
C HIS A 57 -13.01 1.85 -3.60
N SER A 58 -13.23 2.84 -4.48
CA SER A 58 -14.51 3.58 -4.58
C SER A 58 -15.75 2.68 -4.74
N ILE A 59 -15.65 1.62 -5.55
CA ILE A 59 -16.77 0.69 -5.80
C ILE A 59 -17.13 -0.12 -4.56
N ALA A 60 -16.13 -0.60 -3.83
CA ALA A 60 -16.34 -1.52 -2.70
C ALA A 60 -16.44 -0.80 -1.35
N SER A 61 -16.07 0.48 -1.28
CA SER A 61 -15.94 1.27 -0.03
C SER A 61 -15.05 0.61 1.04
N LEU A 62 -14.26 -0.40 0.65
CA LEU A 62 -13.37 -1.17 1.51
C LEU A 62 -12.00 -1.27 0.83
N SER A 63 -10.96 -1.42 1.65
CA SER A 63 -9.61 -1.69 1.15
C SER A 63 -9.41 -3.19 0.88
N PRO A 64 -8.61 -3.58 -0.12
CA PRO A 64 -8.26 -4.98 -0.35
C PRO A 64 -7.69 -5.68 0.89
N TYR A 65 -6.91 -4.96 1.71
CA TYR A 65 -6.39 -5.46 2.98
C TYR A 65 -7.52 -5.86 3.94
N TYR A 66 -8.52 -4.99 4.10
CA TYR A 66 -9.67 -5.29 4.96
C TYR A 66 -10.48 -6.48 4.43
N MET A 67 -10.68 -6.59 3.10
CA MET A 67 -11.38 -7.73 2.52
C MET A 67 -10.65 -9.06 2.75
N ALA A 68 -9.32 -9.05 2.71
CA ALA A 68 -8.50 -10.25 2.90
C ALA A 68 -8.36 -10.66 4.37
N HIS A 69 -8.29 -9.70 5.30
CA HIS A 69 -7.95 -9.95 6.69
C HIS A 69 -9.07 -9.67 7.70
N GLY A 70 -10.12 -8.93 7.32
CA GLY A 70 -11.20 -8.51 8.20
C GLY A 70 -10.82 -7.43 9.21
N THR A 71 -9.62 -6.84 9.09
CA THR A 71 -9.09 -5.82 10.01
C THR A 71 -8.56 -4.61 9.24
N HIS A 72 -8.57 -3.44 9.88
CA HIS A 72 -8.01 -2.23 9.27
C HIS A 72 -6.48 -2.26 9.30
N PRO A 73 -5.81 -1.86 8.20
CA PRO A 73 -4.35 -1.81 8.16
C PRO A 73 -3.81 -0.73 9.10
N LEU A 74 -2.66 -0.99 9.70
CA LEU A 74 -1.94 0.00 10.48
C LEU A 74 -1.18 0.93 9.54
N MET A 75 -1.63 2.18 9.42
CA MET A 75 -0.95 3.19 8.61
C MET A 75 0.09 3.94 9.45
N PRO A 76 1.19 4.45 8.83
CA PRO A 76 2.11 5.35 9.52
C PRO A 76 1.42 6.55 10.16
N LEU A 77 0.35 7.04 9.53
CA LEU A 77 -0.49 8.11 10.07
C LEU A 77 -1.13 7.71 11.41
N ASN A 78 -1.64 6.48 11.53
CA ASN A 78 -2.22 5.99 12.78
C ASN A 78 -1.19 6.04 13.92
N ILE A 79 0.09 5.76 13.65
CA ILE A 79 1.18 5.83 14.65
C ILE A 79 1.42 7.29 15.06
N ALA A 80 1.45 8.21 14.09
CA ALA A 80 1.64 9.64 14.35
C ALA A 80 0.48 10.22 15.18
N GLU A 81 -0.76 9.86 14.86
CA GLU A 81 -1.95 10.24 15.62
C GLU A 81 -1.92 9.67 17.04
N CYS A 82 -1.57 8.39 17.22
CA CYS A 82 -1.40 7.80 18.54
C CYS A 82 -0.34 8.52 19.37
N THR A 83 0.75 8.97 18.73
CA THR A 83 1.80 9.75 19.41
C THR A 83 1.27 11.10 19.85
N PHE A 84 0.50 11.79 19.01
CA PHE A 84 -0.09 13.08 19.34
C PHE A 84 -1.14 13.00 20.45
N LEU A 85 -1.91 11.92 20.49
CA LEU A 85 -2.93 11.67 21.51
C LEU A 85 -2.36 11.11 22.83
N SER A 86 -1.06 10.81 22.87
CA SER A 86 -0.41 10.35 24.09
C SER A 86 -0.48 11.46 25.15
N PRO A 87 -0.80 11.14 26.42
CA PRO A 87 -0.73 12.12 27.48
C PRO A 87 0.68 12.71 27.55
N PRO A 88 0.80 14.01 27.91
CA PRO A 88 2.11 14.63 28.12
C PRO A 88 2.87 13.83 29.18
N THR A 89 4.16 13.61 28.95
CA THR A 89 5.01 12.90 29.90
C THR A 89 4.99 13.62 31.24
N GLU A 90 4.70 12.88 32.32
CA GLU A 90 4.57 13.43 33.69
C GLU A 90 5.88 14.07 34.19
N THR A 91 7.01 13.73 33.57
CA THR A 91 8.33 14.27 33.89
C THR A 91 8.76 15.28 32.83
N THR A 92 9.00 16.53 33.25
CA THR A 92 9.72 17.51 32.43
C THR A 92 11.19 17.08 32.34
N LEU A 93 11.60 16.53 31.20
CA LEU A 93 13.00 16.19 30.95
C LEU A 93 13.83 17.48 30.86
N SER A 94 14.93 17.53 31.61
CA SER A 94 15.95 18.56 31.51
C SER A 94 16.67 18.46 30.17
N THR A 95 17.10 19.58 29.58
CA THR A 95 17.91 19.59 28.36
C THR A 95 19.17 18.72 28.48
N ALA A 96 19.72 18.56 29.69
CA ALA A 96 20.87 17.71 29.94
C ALA A 96 20.57 16.20 29.83
N GLU A 97 19.31 15.77 29.95
CA GLU A 97 18.90 14.38 29.78
C GLU A 97 18.43 14.05 28.35
N LEU A 98 18.34 15.07 27.48
CA LEU A 98 17.96 14.94 26.07
C LEU A 98 19.15 14.84 25.10
N LEU A 99 20.38 15.03 25.59
CA LEU A 99 21.64 14.94 24.82
C LEU A 99 22.36 13.64 25.14
#